data_AF-A0A5C4MEJ0-F1
#
_entry.id   AF-A0A5C4MEJ0-F1
#
_cell.length_a   1.000
_cell.length_b   1.000
_cell.length_c   1.000
_cell.angle_alpha   90.00
_cell.angle_beta   90.00
_cell.angle_gamma   90.00
#
_symmetry.space_group_name_H-M   'P 1'
#
loop_
_entity.id
_entity.type
_entity.pdbx_description
1 polymer ?
#
loop_
_entity_poly.entity_id
_entity_poly.type
_entity_poly.pdbx_seq_one_letter_code
_entity_poly.pdbx_strand_id
1 'polypeptide(L)' 'MGRIFGTDGVRGVANTDLTAELAVDLAVAAAHVLGETGAFADQRPTAVV' A
#
# COMPACT_ATOMS: atom_id res chain seq x y z
N MET A 1 16.11 -9.15 6.73
CA MET A 1 14.70 -8.98 6.35
C MET A 1 14.10 -7.89 7.24
N GLY A 2 14.27 -6.63 6.85
CA GLY A 2 13.73 -5.50 7.62
C GLY A 2 12.21 -5.46 7.54
N ARG A 3 11.54 -4.90 8.56
CA ARG A 3 10.11 -4.62 8.49
C ARG A 3 9.88 -3.56 7.39
N ILE A 4 8.98 -3.85 6.44
CA ILE A 4 8.62 -2.90 5.37
C ILE A 4 7.80 -1.71 5.90
N PHE A 5 7.11 -1.88 7.03
CA PHE A 5 6.35 -0.83 7.70
C PHE A 5 7.17 -0.14 8.80
N GLY A 6 7.25 1.19 8.75
CA GLY A 6 7.77 2.07 9.80
C GLY A 6 6.65 2.72 10.63
N THR A 7 6.96 3.84 11.30
CA THR A 7 6.01 4.56 12.17
C THR A 7 4.80 5.12 11.41
N ASP A 8 5.01 5.51 10.16
CA ASP A 8 3.98 6.15 9.33
C ASP A 8 4.03 5.59 7.90
N GLY A 9 3.75 4.29 7.81
CA GLY A 9 3.69 3.54 6.55
C GLY A 9 5.03 3.01 6.05
N VAL A 10 5.08 2.73 4.75
CA VAL A 10 6.28 2.28 4.02
C VAL A 10 6.96 3.50 3.41
N ARG A 11 8.24 3.71 3.72
CA ARG A 11 9.02 4.88 3.27
C ARG A 11 10.44 4.45 2.90
N GLY A 12 11.06 5.19 1.99
CA GLY A 12 12.45 4.98 1.61
C GLY A 12 12.85 5.84 0.41
N VAL A 13 14.11 5.74 0.00
CA VAL A 13 14.61 6.43 -1.19
C VAL A 13 13.89 5.88 -2.43
N ALA A 14 13.31 6.78 -3.22
CA ALA A 14 12.60 6.42 -4.45
C ALA A 14 13.52 5.67 -5.42
N ASN A 15 12.99 4.62 -6.03
CA ASN A 15 13.70 3.77 -6.98
C ASN A 15 14.91 3.01 -6.40
N THR A 16 15.04 2.95 -5.07
CA THR A 16 16.04 2.12 -4.36
C THR A 16 15.35 1.30 -3.28
N ASP A 17 14.86 1.96 -2.23
CA ASP A 17 14.14 1.32 -1.14
C ASP A 17 12.64 1.21 -1.47
N LEU A 18 12.07 2.27 -2.07
CA LEU A 18 10.70 2.33 -2.55
C LEU A 18 10.68 2.21 -4.07
N THR A 19 10.60 0.99 -4.58
CA THR A 19 10.54 0.69 -6.01
C THR A 19 9.10 0.77 -6.53
N ALA A 20 8.94 0.93 -7.85
CA ALA A 20 7.62 0.91 -8.48
C ALA A 20 6.90 -0.43 -8.29
N GLU A 21 7.63 -1.55 -8.36
CA GLU A 21 7.10 -2.89 -8.10
C GLU A 21 6.58 -3.01 -6.66
N LEU A 22 7.38 -2.57 -5.67
CA LEU A 22 6.95 -2.57 -4.27
C LEU A 22 5.70 -1.71 -4.05
N ALA A 23 5.61 -0.56 -4.71
CA ALA A 23 4.44 0.31 -4.61
C ALA A 23 3.17 -0.36 -5.17
N VAL A 24 3.27 -1.02 -6.32
CA VAL A 24 2.16 -1.75 -6.95
C VAL A 24 1.73 -2.93 -6.06
N ASP A 25 2.67 -3.73 -5.58
CA ASP A 25 2.38 -4.87 -4.71
C ASP A 25 1.70 -4.44 -3.40
N LEU A 26 2.19 -3.35 -2.80
CA LEU A 26 1.60 -2.77 -1.60
C LEU A 26 0.17 -2.27 -1.86
N ALA A 27 -0.08 -1.61 -2.99
CA ALA A 27 -1.40 -1.12 -3.35
C ALA A 27 -2.41 -2.25 -3.56
N VAL A 28 -2.02 -3.34 -4.24
CA VAL A 28 -2.86 -4.53 -4.43
C VAL A 28 -3.20 -5.19 -3.09
N ALA A 29 -2.18 -5.38 -2.24
CA ALA A 29 -2.39 -5.96 -0.91
C ALA A 29 -3.33 -5.08 -0.05
N ALA A 30 -3.13 -3.76 -0.05
CA ALA A 30 -3.98 -2.83 0.66
C ALA A 30 -5.43 -2.85 0.14
N ALA A 31 -5.63 -2.91 -1.18
CA ALA A 31 -6.96 -2.98 -1.77
C ALA A 31 -7.74 -4.23 -1.32
N HIS A 32 -7.09 -5.39 -1.27
CA HIS A 32 -7.72 -6.61 -0.76
C HIS A 32 -8.08 -6.50 0.72
N VAL A 33 -7.12 -6.14 1.57
CA VAL A 33 -7.35 -6.05 3.03
C VAL A 33 -8.42 -5.01 3.36
N LEU A 34 -8.33 -3.80 2.79
CA LEU A 34 -9.30 -2.75 3.04
C LEU A 34 -10.68 -3.09 2.48
N GLY A 35 -10.74 -3.77 1.32
CA GLY A 35 -11.98 -4.29 0.75
C GLY A 35 -12.68 -5.31 1.66
N GLU A 36 -11.92 -6.26 2.21
CA GLU A 36 -12.45 -7.27 3.15
C GLU A 36 -12.99 -6.64 4.43
N THR A 37 -12.35 -5.57 4.93
CA THR A 37 -12.82 -4.85 6.13
C THR A 37 -14.01 -3.91 5.87
N GLY A 38 -14.50 -3.82 4.63
CA GLY A 38 -15.61 -2.95 4.27
C GLY A 38 -15.26 -1.46 4.24
N ALA A 39 -13.97 -1.11 4.19
CA ALA A 39 -13.50 0.29 4.21
C ALA A 39 -14.02 1.13 3.02
N PHE A 40 -14.59 0.47 2.00
CA PHE A 40 -15.11 1.10 0.79
C PHE A 40 -16.62 0.86 0.59
N ALA A 41 -17.37 0.47 1.62
CA ALA A 41 -18.78 0.05 1.48
C ALA A 41 -19.69 1.10 0.81
N ASP A 42 -19.43 2.39 1.04
CA ASP A 42 -20.30 3.48 0.58
C ASP A 42 -19.72 4.28 -0.60
N GLN A 43 -18.58 3.88 -1.17
CA GLN A 43 -17.91 4.62 -2.23
C GLN A 43 -17.11 3.73 -3.19
N ARG A 44 -16.96 4.17 -4.44
CA ARG A 44 -16.05 3.50 -5.37
C ARG A 44 -14.60 3.67 -4.87
N PRO A 45 -13.85 2.58 -4.62
CA PRO A 45 -12.48 2.68 -4.14
C PRO A 45 -11.58 3.38 -5.16
N THR A 46 -10.74 4.30 -4.69
CA THR A 46 -9.71 5.00 -5.47
C THR A 46 -8.37 4.81 -4.78
N ALA A 47 -7.35 4.41 -5.54
CA ALA A 47 -5.98 4.29 -5.07
C ALA A 47 -5.07 5.28 -5.82
N VAL A 48 -4.16 5.93 -5.09
CA VAL A 48 -3.09 6.77 -5.64
C VAL A 48 -1.77 6.19 -5.13
N VAL A 49 -0.85 5.95 -6.06
CA VAL A 49 0.45 5.33 -5.80
C VAL A 49 1.53 6.14 -6.50
#